data_AF-A0A6U1IY36-F1
#
_entry.id   AF-A0A6U1IY36-F1
#
_cell.length_a   1.000
_cell.length_b   1.000
_cell.length_c   1.000
_cell.angle_alpha   90.00
_cell.angle_beta   90.00
_cell.angle_gamma   90.00
#
_symmetry.space_group_name_H-M   'P 1'
#
loop_
_entity.id
_entity.type
_entity.pdbx_description
1 polymer ?
#
loop_
_entity_poly.entity_id
_entity_poly.type
_entity_poly.pdbx_seq_one_letter_code
_entity_poly.pdbx_strand_id
1 'polypeptide(L)'
;MGRGSGATPHTVMLAVHCKRGEDTDLKGPLRKFVQANYSPHDAEECADDLEAVAGWRKALVTQSGSPESLRDTLVKYYKALCAIETRFPLSKDKEHVNVTFTWYDAFKPSKKVGQVNIHFEKAAVLFNLAATLSQIAIASDRSDAQGVKDACKYFQESAGA
;
A
#
# COMPACT_ATOMS: atom_id res chain seq x y z
N MET A 1 39.09 -5.76 -39.05
CA MET A 1 37.75 -5.29 -38.67
C MET A 1 37.22 -6.20 -37.57
N GLY A 2 37.40 -5.82 -36.30
CA GLY A 2 36.78 -6.50 -35.16
C GLY A 2 36.04 -5.44 -34.37
N ARG A 3 34.70 -5.41 -34.47
CA ARG A 3 33.88 -4.54 -33.62
C ARG A 3 34.00 -5.06 -32.19
N GLY A 4 34.63 -4.27 -31.32
CA GLY A 4 34.62 -4.53 -29.89
C GLY A 4 33.17 -4.54 -29.41
N SER A 5 32.81 -5.61 -28.69
CA SER A 5 31.55 -5.70 -27.95
C SER A 5 31.57 -4.64 -26.87
N GLY A 6 30.98 -3.48 -27.15
CA GLY A 6 30.81 -2.43 -26.16
C GLY A 6 29.75 -2.88 -25.18
N ALA A 7 30.16 -3.28 -23.97
CA ALA A 7 29.23 -3.41 -22.86
C ALA A 7 28.55 -2.05 -22.67
N THR A 8 27.25 -1.97 -22.98
CA THR A 8 26.46 -0.78 -22.71
C THR A 8 26.52 -0.50 -21.21
N PRO A 9 26.97 0.69 -20.77
CA PRO A 9 26.95 1.02 -19.36
C PRO A 9 25.50 0.97 -18.88
N HIS A 10 25.20 0.08 -17.93
CA HIS A 10 23.88 0.05 -17.31
C HIS A 10 23.73 1.35 -16.51
N THR A 11 22.89 2.26 -17.01
CA THR A 11 22.52 3.48 -16.28
C THR A 11 21.94 3.10 -14.93
N VAL A 12 22.50 3.69 -13.86
CA VAL A 12 21.99 3.56 -12.49
C VAL A 12 20.62 4.21 -12.41
N MET A 13 19.63 3.43 -11.97
CA MET A 13 18.27 3.90 -11.71
C MET A 13 18.05 3.98 -10.19
N LEU A 14 17.14 4.86 -9.76
CA LEU A 14 16.85 5.08 -8.34
C LEU A 14 15.44 4.58 -8.00
N ALA A 15 15.30 4.01 -6.81
CA ALA A 15 14.03 3.56 -6.25
C ALA A 15 13.87 4.14 -4.85
N VAL A 16 12.61 4.23 -4.42
CA VAL A 16 12.25 4.74 -3.11
C VAL A 16 11.98 3.57 -2.17
N HIS A 17 12.41 3.68 -0.92
CA HIS A 17 12.07 2.72 0.11
C HIS A 17 10.62 2.91 0.58
N CYS A 18 9.92 1.81 0.84
CA CYS A 18 8.58 1.86 1.41
C CYS A 18 8.60 2.49 2.81
N LYS A 19 7.56 3.27 3.14
CA LYS A 19 7.25 3.67 4.50
C LYS A 19 6.96 2.43 5.34
N ARG A 20 7.46 2.44 6.57
CA ARG A 20 7.09 1.46 7.59
C ARG A 20 5.81 1.91 8.30
N GLY A 21 4.88 0.98 8.53
CA GLY A 21 3.67 1.22 9.32
C GLY A 21 3.68 0.40 10.62
N GLU A 22 2.82 0.77 11.56
CA GLU A 22 2.49 -0.06 12.73
C GLU A 22 1.18 -0.80 12.50
N ASP A 23 1.04 -2.00 13.06
CA ASP A 23 -0.20 -2.75 13.00
C ASP A 23 -1.35 -2.01 13.73
N THR A 24 -2.58 -2.17 13.26
CA THR A 24 -3.76 -1.54 13.88
C THR A 24 -4.99 -2.41 13.67
N ASP A 25 -5.87 -2.44 14.67
CA ASP A 25 -7.16 -3.10 14.55
C ASP A 25 -8.14 -2.24 13.73
N LEU A 26 -8.43 -2.72 12.51
CA LEU A 26 -9.48 -2.17 11.64
C LEU A 26 -10.81 -2.89 11.82
N LYS A 27 -10.77 -4.20 12.03
CA LYS A 27 -11.95 -5.06 12.02
C LYS A 27 -12.86 -4.74 13.21
N GLY A 28 -12.30 -4.63 14.41
CA GLY A 28 -13.06 -4.41 15.64
C GLY A 28 -13.92 -3.14 15.57
N PRO A 29 -13.32 -1.95 15.33
CA PRO A 29 -14.07 -0.69 15.26
C PRO A 29 -15.11 -0.65 14.14
N LEU A 30 -14.79 -1.16 12.95
CA LEU A 30 -15.71 -1.18 11.80
C LEU A 30 -16.89 -2.13 12.06
N ARG A 31 -16.64 -3.36 12.54
CA ARG A 31 -17.70 -4.32 12.86
C ARG A 31 -18.62 -3.81 13.97
N LYS A 32 -18.04 -3.17 15.01
CA LYS A 32 -18.82 -2.56 16.09
C LYS A 32 -19.75 -1.46 15.57
N PHE A 33 -19.28 -0.66 14.61
CA PHE A 33 -20.11 0.36 13.97
C PHE A 33 -21.26 -0.26 13.18
N VAL A 34 -21.00 -1.31 12.40
CA VAL A 34 -22.07 -2.03 11.66
C VAL A 34 -23.11 -2.57 12.62
N GLN A 35 -22.68 -3.24 13.69
CA GLN A 35 -23.57 -3.82 14.70
C GLN A 35 -24.45 -2.77 15.39
N ALA A 36 -23.90 -1.58 15.66
CA ALA A 36 -24.62 -0.52 16.37
C ALA A 36 -25.60 0.26 15.48
N ASN A 37 -25.30 0.42 14.19
CA ASN A 37 -26.08 1.27 13.28
C ASN A 37 -27.00 0.51 12.33
N TYR A 38 -26.74 -0.79 12.10
CA TYR A 38 -27.52 -1.64 11.20
C TYR A 38 -28.12 -2.82 11.95
N SER A 39 -27.37 -3.92 12.11
CA SER A 39 -27.79 -5.06 12.93
C SER A 39 -26.62 -5.98 13.28
N PRO A 40 -26.78 -6.88 14.28
CA PRO A 40 -25.80 -7.94 14.55
C PRO A 40 -25.62 -8.92 13.38
N HIS A 41 -26.64 -9.10 12.53
CA HIS A 41 -26.57 -9.97 11.37
C HIS A 41 -25.68 -9.38 10.28
N ASP A 42 -25.88 -8.11 9.94
CA ASP A 42 -25.04 -7.39 8.95
C ASP A 42 -23.56 -7.35 9.39
N ALA A 43 -23.32 -7.24 10.70
CA ALA A 43 -21.98 -7.26 11.28
C ALA A 43 -21.28 -8.63 11.15
N GLU A 44 -22.05 -9.70 11.02
CA GLU A 44 -21.53 -11.04 10.75
C GLU A 44 -21.30 -11.24 9.26
N GLU A 45 -22.22 -10.79 8.40
CA GLU A 45 -22.05 -10.86 6.94
C GLU A 45 -20.81 -10.09 6.45
N CYS A 46 -20.46 -8.96 7.06
CA CYS A 46 -19.26 -8.22 6.69
C CYS A 46 -17.97 -8.71 7.38
N ALA A 47 -18.04 -9.72 8.26
CA ALA A 47 -16.91 -10.10 9.11
C ALA A 47 -15.72 -10.64 8.31
N ASP A 48 -15.98 -11.40 7.25
CA ASP A 48 -14.97 -11.99 6.38
C ASP A 48 -14.28 -10.92 5.52
N ASP A 49 -15.04 -9.96 4.98
CA ASP A 49 -14.49 -8.82 4.24
C ASP A 49 -13.58 -7.97 5.13
N LEU A 50 -14.00 -7.69 6.36
CA LEU A 50 -13.19 -6.95 7.33
C LEU A 50 -11.93 -7.72 7.75
N GLU A 51 -12.01 -9.05 7.85
CA GLU A 51 -10.84 -9.90 8.09
C GLU A 51 -9.86 -9.84 6.92
N ALA A 52 -10.35 -9.88 5.68
CA ALA A 52 -9.50 -9.75 4.49
C ALA A 52 -8.78 -8.40 4.46
N VAL A 53 -9.49 -7.30 4.76
CA VAL A 53 -8.90 -5.95 4.84
C VAL A 53 -7.83 -5.88 5.92
N ALA A 54 -8.09 -6.42 7.11
CA ALA A 54 -7.11 -6.48 8.20
C ALA A 54 -5.88 -7.32 7.81
N GLY A 55 -6.10 -8.46 7.14
CA GLY A 55 -5.05 -9.34 6.62
C GLY A 55 -4.18 -8.65 5.57
N TRP A 56 -4.77 -7.93 4.63
CA TRP A 56 -4.01 -7.14 3.65
C TRP A 56 -3.17 -6.09 4.36
N ARG A 57 -3.77 -5.30 5.27
CA ARG A 57 -3.01 -4.30 6.01
C ARG A 57 -1.82 -4.91 6.76
N LYS A 58 -2.04 -6.03 7.44
CA LYS A 58 -1.00 -6.76 8.16
C LYS A 58 0.14 -7.16 7.22
N ALA A 59 -0.17 -7.73 6.06
CA ALA A 59 0.81 -8.09 5.06
C ALA A 59 1.61 -6.88 4.54
N LEU A 60 0.99 -5.71 4.42
CA LEU A 60 1.66 -4.46 4.03
C LEU A 60 2.65 -3.97 5.09
N VAL A 61 2.25 -3.95 6.36
CA VAL A 61 3.13 -3.47 7.44
C VAL A 61 4.28 -4.42 7.74
N THR A 62 4.09 -5.73 7.52
CA THR A 62 5.15 -6.73 7.62
C THR A 62 5.96 -6.90 6.34
N GLN A 63 5.56 -6.25 5.24
CA GLN A 63 6.16 -6.41 3.90
C GLN A 63 6.30 -7.88 3.48
N SER A 64 5.24 -8.66 3.67
CA SER A 64 5.25 -10.09 3.36
C SER A 64 5.10 -10.35 1.85
N GLY A 65 5.90 -11.27 1.31
CA GLY A 65 5.78 -11.75 -0.08
C GLY A 65 6.79 -11.16 -1.06
N SER A 66 6.61 -11.45 -2.36
CA SER A 66 7.39 -10.84 -3.43
C SER A 66 6.93 -9.41 -3.70
N PRO A 67 7.78 -8.55 -4.32
CA PRO A 67 7.39 -7.18 -4.69
C PRO A 67 6.10 -7.10 -5.52
N GLU A 68 5.88 -8.04 -6.45
CA GLU A 68 4.68 -8.10 -7.28
C GLU A 68 3.43 -8.43 -6.45
N SER A 69 3.56 -9.39 -5.53
CA SER A 69 2.46 -9.74 -4.61
C SER A 69 2.14 -8.59 -3.63
N LEU A 70 3.16 -7.84 -3.22
CA LEU A 70 3.01 -6.65 -2.39
C LEU A 70 2.29 -5.54 -3.15
N ARG A 71 2.67 -5.27 -4.41
CA ARG A 71 1.98 -4.35 -5.32
C ARG A 71 0.49 -4.67 -5.42
N ASP A 72 0.16 -5.95 -5.66
CA ASP A 72 -1.24 -6.36 -5.80
C ASP A 72 -2.03 -6.19 -4.49
N THR A 73 -1.40 -6.50 -3.36
CA THR A 73 -1.98 -6.27 -2.02
C THR A 73 -2.21 -4.79 -1.75
N LEU A 74 -1.27 -3.91 -2.11
CA LEU A 74 -1.39 -2.45 -1.98
C LEU A 74 -2.60 -1.93 -2.77
N VAL A 75 -2.78 -2.39 -4.01
CA VAL A 75 -3.92 -2.00 -4.86
C VAL A 75 -5.25 -2.49 -4.27
N LYS A 76 -5.32 -3.75 -3.81
CA LYS A 76 -6.54 -4.30 -3.17
C LYS A 76 -6.90 -3.51 -1.91
N TYR A 77 -5.91 -3.27 -1.05
CA TYR A 77 -6.12 -2.54 0.19
C TYR A 77 -6.54 -1.08 -0.07
N TYR A 78 -5.92 -0.38 -1.02
CA TYR A 78 -6.33 0.98 -1.40
C TYR A 78 -7.79 1.04 -1.87
N LYS A 79 -8.22 0.10 -2.73
CA LYS A 79 -9.62 0.00 -3.16
C LYS A 79 -10.57 -0.23 -1.99
N ALA A 80 -10.18 -1.07 -1.04
CA ALA A 80 -10.96 -1.29 0.18
C ALA A 80 -11.06 -0.02 1.04
N LEU A 81 -9.98 0.74 1.20
CA LEU A 81 -10.03 2.03 1.88
C LEU A 81 -10.97 3.03 1.20
N CYS A 82 -11.02 3.04 -0.14
CA CYS A 82 -12.01 3.84 -0.87
C CYS A 82 -13.44 3.39 -0.56
N ALA A 83 -13.70 2.08 -0.50
CA ALA A 83 -15.01 1.56 -0.15
C ALA A 83 -15.39 1.82 1.33
N ILE A 84 -14.43 1.80 2.24
CA ILE A 84 -14.63 2.09 3.67
C ILE A 84 -14.98 3.57 3.86
N GLU A 85 -14.24 4.47 3.21
CA GLU A 85 -14.50 5.92 3.27
C GLU A 85 -15.93 6.30 2.90
N THR A 86 -16.55 5.60 1.95
CA THR A 86 -17.93 5.89 1.52
C THR A 86 -19.00 5.36 2.47
N ARG A 87 -18.64 4.51 3.44
CA ARG A 87 -19.59 3.77 4.29
C ARG A 87 -19.46 4.10 5.77
N PHE A 88 -18.25 4.44 6.22
CA PHE A 88 -17.93 4.64 7.62
C PHE A 88 -17.46 6.07 7.85
N PRO A 89 -18.07 6.80 8.79
CA PRO A 89 -17.54 8.08 9.22
C PRO A 89 -16.29 7.82 10.09
N LEU A 90 -15.11 8.15 9.59
CA LEU A 90 -13.84 8.04 10.33
C LEU A 90 -13.39 9.41 10.82
N SER A 91 -13.45 9.65 12.12
CA SER A 91 -12.88 10.84 12.76
C SER A 91 -12.62 10.58 14.25
N LYS A 92 -12.19 11.62 14.96
CA LYS A 92 -12.02 11.59 16.43
C LYS A 92 -13.33 11.77 17.21
N ASP A 93 -14.45 11.99 16.52
CA ASP A 93 -15.76 12.20 17.15
C ASP A 93 -16.26 10.90 17.79
N LYS A 94 -16.99 11.00 18.90
CA LYS A 94 -17.39 9.84 19.72
C LYS A 94 -18.30 8.85 18.97
N GLU A 95 -19.09 9.33 18.03
CA GLU A 95 -20.04 8.51 17.25
C GLU A 95 -19.40 7.94 15.98
N HIS A 96 -18.19 8.37 15.65
CA HIS A 96 -17.46 7.95 14.45
C HIS A 96 -16.55 6.76 14.75
N VAL A 97 -16.16 6.04 13.69
CA VAL A 97 -15.17 4.97 13.75
C VAL A 97 -13.80 5.58 14.00
N ASN A 98 -13.23 5.29 15.16
CA ASN A 98 -11.92 5.79 15.54
C ASN A 98 -10.85 4.72 15.34
N VAL A 99 -10.10 4.82 14.23
CA VAL A 99 -8.94 3.99 13.91
C VAL A 99 -7.73 4.91 13.71
N THR A 100 -6.67 4.70 14.48
CA THR A 100 -5.43 5.47 14.33
C THR A 100 -4.46 4.73 13.42
N PHE A 101 -4.09 5.36 12.32
CA PHE A 101 -3.09 4.85 11.39
C PHE A 101 -1.74 5.48 11.69
N THR A 102 -0.72 4.66 11.93
CA THR A 102 0.64 5.14 12.25
C THR A 102 1.64 4.74 11.17
N TRP A 103 2.33 5.74 10.62
CA TRP A 103 3.38 5.56 9.63
C TRP A 103 4.66 6.31 10.02
N TYR A 104 5.79 5.71 9.68
CA TYR A 104 7.11 6.31 9.78
C TYR A 104 7.41 7.13 8.52
N ASP A 105 8.18 8.20 8.67
CA ASP A 105 8.69 8.97 7.53
C ASP A 105 9.65 8.11 6.69
N ALA A 106 9.53 8.18 5.36
CA ALA A 106 10.31 7.33 4.44
C ALA A 106 11.80 7.70 4.42
N PHE A 107 12.12 8.96 4.70
CA PHE A 107 13.48 9.52 4.62
C PHE A 107 14.07 9.81 6.01
N LYS A 108 13.24 9.87 7.04
CA LYS A 108 13.62 10.04 8.45
C LYS A 108 12.96 8.96 9.33
N PRO A 109 13.45 7.70 9.29
CA PRO A 109 12.76 6.55 9.90
C PRO A 109 12.58 6.62 11.42
N SER A 110 13.25 7.54 12.12
CA SER A 110 13.04 7.80 13.55
C SER A 110 11.78 8.63 13.84
N LYS A 111 11.22 9.31 12.84
CA LYS A 111 9.99 10.10 12.97
C LYS A 111 8.77 9.27 12.57
N LYS A 112 7.73 9.29 13.40
CA LYS A 112 6.43 8.68 13.11
C LYS A 112 5.29 9.65 13.38
N VAL A 113 4.18 9.44 12.69
CA VAL A 113 2.94 10.21 12.86
C VAL A 113 1.77 9.23 12.87
N GLY A 114 0.89 9.38 13.86
CA GLY A 114 -0.38 8.67 13.96
C GLY A 114 -1.56 9.61 13.70
N GLN A 115 -2.49 9.25 12.82
CA GLN A 115 -3.70 10.03 12.55
C GLN A 115 -4.95 9.16 12.46
N VAL A 116 -6.06 9.67 12.99
CA VAL A 116 -7.41 9.14 12.74
C VAL A 116 -7.95 9.79 11.46
N ASN A 117 -7.38 9.37 10.33
CA ASN A 117 -7.68 9.96 9.03
C ASN A 117 -7.45 8.93 7.92
N ILE A 118 -8.52 8.55 7.22
CA ILE A 118 -8.44 7.57 6.14
C ILE A 118 -7.63 8.07 4.94
N HIS A 119 -7.63 9.38 4.69
CA HIS A 119 -6.81 9.98 3.64
C HIS A 119 -5.31 9.88 3.97
N PHE A 120 -4.96 9.93 5.26
CA PHE A 120 -3.57 9.71 5.70
C PHE A 120 -3.13 8.26 5.43
N GLU A 121 -3.96 7.27 5.73
CA GLU A 121 -3.70 5.86 5.37
C GLU A 121 -3.57 5.68 3.86
N LYS A 122 -4.54 6.19 3.09
CA LYS A 122 -4.54 6.13 1.61
C LYS A 122 -3.28 6.72 1.01
N ALA A 123 -2.84 7.89 1.48
CA ALA A 123 -1.63 8.54 1.00
C ALA A 123 -0.38 7.70 1.28
N ALA A 124 -0.28 7.08 2.46
CA ALA A 124 0.83 6.20 2.79
C ALA A 124 0.83 4.91 1.94
N VAL A 125 -0.35 4.34 1.68
CA VAL A 125 -0.51 3.16 0.82
C VAL A 125 -0.12 3.48 -0.63
N LEU A 126 -0.56 4.61 -1.19
CA LEU A 126 -0.16 5.06 -2.53
C LEU A 126 1.34 5.32 -2.62
N PHE A 127 1.93 5.97 -1.61
CA PHE A 127 3.39 6.15 -1.55
C PHE A 127 4.12 4.81 -1.60
N ASN A 128 3.66 3.81 -0.84
CA ASN A 128 4.26 2.48 -0.84
C ASN A 128 4.03 1.73 -2.16
N LEU A 129 2.92 1.98 -2.85
CA LEU A 129 2.69 1.47 -4.20
C LEU A 129 3.70 2.04 -5.19
N ALA A 130 3.86 3.36 -5.20
CA ALA A 130 4.88 4.04 -6.01
C ALA A 130 6.29 3.52 -5.71
N ALA A 131 6.64 3.39 -4.43
CA ALA A 131 7.93 2.86 -3.98
C ALA A 131 8.16 1.41 -4.47
N THR A 132 7.16 0.54 -4.30
CA THR A 132 7.24 -0.87 -4.74
C THR A 132 7.40 -0.97 -6.25
N LEU A 133 6.63 -0.18 -7.02
CA LEU A 133 6.75 -0.12 -8.48
C LEU A 133 8.14 0.33 -8.93
N SER A 134 8.72 1.34 -8.27
CA SER A 134 10.10 1.79 -8.57
C SER A 134 11.13 0.69 -8.32
N GLN A 135 10.95 -0.13 -7.28
CA GLN A 135 11.84 -1.25 -6.96
C GLN A 135 11.72 -2.38 -8.00
N ILE A 136 10.49 -2.72 -8.42
CA ILE A 136 10.25 -3.69 -9.50
C ILE A 136 10.89 -3.20 -10.81
N ALA A 137 10.78 -1.90 -11.12
CA ALA A 137 11.35 -1.31 -12.32
C ALA A 137 12.88 -1.46 -12.36
N ILE A 138 13.56 -1.30 -11.22
CA ILE A 138 15.03 -1.51 -11.13
C ILE A 138 15.39 -2.98 -11.25
N ALA A 139 14.58 -3.87 -10.66
CA ALA A 139 14.82 -5.31 -10.68
C ALA A 139 14.58 -5.95 -12.06
N SER A 140 13.92 -5.23 -12.98
CA SER A 140 13.64 -5.71 -14.34
C SER A 140 14.94 -5.90 -15.14
N ASP A 141 15.04 -7.01 -15.89
CA ASP A 141 16.21 -7.30 -16.72
C ASP A 141 16.26 -6.39 -17.95
N ARG A 142 17.15 -5.40 -17.93
CA ARG A 142 17.30 -4.42 -19.03
C ARG A 142 18.30 -4.86 -20.10
N SER A 143 18.67 -6.15 -20.15
CA SER A 143 19.57 -6.69 -21.18
C SER A 143 18.86 -6.89 -22.53
N ASP A 144 17.54 -6.98 -22.54
CA ASP A 144 16.73 -7.12 -23.75
C ASP A 144 15.65 -6.02 -23.90
N ALA A 145 15.02 -5.98 -25.07
CA ALA A 145 14.02 -4.97 -25.40
C ALA A 145 12.72 -5.12 -24.59
N GLN A 146 12.40 -6.31 -24.08
CA GLN A 146 11.19 -6.56 -23.33
C GLN A 146 11.33 -6.03 -21.90
N GLY A 147 12.42 -6.38 -21.21
CA GLY A 147 12.61 -5.90 -19.85
C GLY A 147 12.94 -4.39 -19.76
N VAL A 148 13.46 -3.78 -20.83
CA VAL A 148 13.49 -2.30 -20.94
C VAL A 148 12.07 -1.70 -20.99
N LYS A 149 11.14 -2.31 -21.74
CA LYS A 149 9.74 -1.85 -21.78
C LYS A 149 9.05 -2.05 -20.44
N ASP A 150 9.29 -3.17 -19.77
CA ASP A 150 8.70 -3.46 -18.47
C ASP A 150 9.22 -2.48 -17.40
N ALA A 151 10.54 -2.23 -17.36
CA ALA A 151 11.12 -1.22 -16.48
C ALA A 151 10.51 0.17 -16.73
N CYS A 152 10.38 0.58 -17.99
CA CYS A 152 9.78 1.85 -18.39
C CYS A 152 8.32 1.95 -17.91
N LYS A 153 7.52 0.90 -18.13
CA LYS A 153 6.13 0.82 -17.67
C LYS A 153 6.04 0.97 -16.16
N TYR A 154 6.84 0.23 -15.40
CA TYR A 154 6.80 0.32 -13.93
C TYR A 154 7.26 1.67 -13.39
N PHE A 155 8.23 2.34 -14.03
CA PHE A 155 8.58 3.72 -13.65
C PHE A 155 7.45 4.71 -13.96
N GLN A 156 6.74 4.55 -15.08
CA GLN A 156 5.57 5.39 -15.40
C GLN A 156 4.43 5.16 -14.40
N GLU A 157 4.14 3.91 -14.06
CA GLU A 157 3.14 3.58 -13.04
C GLU A 157 3.55 4.12 -11.66
N SER A 158 4.84 4.01 -11.30
CA SER A 158 5.39 4.58 -10.06
C SER A 158 5.22 6.09 -9.99
N ALA A 159 5.41 6.81 -11.09
CA ALA A 159 5.23 8.26 -11.16
C ALA A 159 3.77 8.71 -11.12
N GLY A 160 2.83 7.85 -11.56
CA GLY A 160 1.40 8.14 -11.57
C GLY A 160 0.65 7.74 -10.29
N ALA A 161 1.24 6.89 -9.45
CA ALA A 161 0.69 6.45 -8.17
C ALA A 161 0.79 7.54 -7.09
#